data_AF-A0A7V9JS58-F1
#
_entry.id   AF-A0A7V9JS58-F1
#
_cell.length_a   1.000
_cell.length_b   1.000
_cell.length_c   1.000
_cell.angle_alpha   90.00
_cell.angle_beta   90.00
_cell.angle_gamma   90.00
#
_symmetry.space_group_name_H-M   'P 1'
#
loop_
_entity.id
_entity.type
_entity.pdbx_description
1 polymer ?
#
loop_
_entity_poly.entity_id
_entity_poly.type
_entity_poly.pdbx_seq_one_letter_code
_entity_poly.pdbx_strand_id
1 'polypeptide(L)'
;MQAKSPDDQARAAGRVESALSRLLMISEAYPNLKANEGFLKLQDQLEGSENRLSVERLRYNDAVRALNTYIRTPMGGFANMFAHVKAREYFQTSEAAREVPKVDFGTKAPAKPATAAP
;
A
#
# COMPACT_ATOMS: atom_id res chain seq x y z
N MET A 1 -4.14 -20.92 2.81
CA MET A 1 -3.51 -19.59 2.77
C MET A 1 -4.48 -18.58 3.38
N GLN A 2 -4.46 -18.39 4.70
CA GLN A 2 -5.28 -17.37 5.38
C GLN A 2 -4.32 -16.34 5.98
N ALA A 3 -4.36 -15.10 5.48
CA ALA A 3 -3.66 -13.96 6.06
C ALA A 3 -4.30 -13.65 7.42
N LYS A 4 -3.71 -14.15 8.51
CA LYS A 4 -4.23 -13.98 9.87
C LYS A 4 -3.52 -12.90 10.69
N SER A 5 -2.40 -12.35 10.21
CA SER A 5 -1.69 -11.27 10.89
C SER A 5 -1.95 -9.90 10.23
N PRO A 6 -2.04 -8.80 11.01
CA PRO A 6 -2.11 -7.43 10.47
C PRO A 6 -0.96 -7.10 9.52
N ASP A 7 0.24 -7.61 9.79
CA ASP A 7 1.42 -7.42 8.96
C ASP A 7 1.31 -8.08 7.58
N ASP A 8 0.71 -9.28 7.51
CA ASP A 8 0.46 -9.94 6.21
C ASP A 8 -0.54 -9.14 5.37
N GLN A 9 -1.53 -8.52 6.02
CA GLN A 9 -2.50 -7.66 5.37
C GLN A 9 -1.84 -6.35 4.89
N ALA A 10 -0.95 -5.76 5.68
CA ALA A 10 -0.16 -4.59 5.29
C ALA A 10 0.73 -4.88 4.08
N ARG A 11 1.44 -6.02 4.08
CA ARG A 11 2.27 -6.47 2.95
C ARG A 11 1.46 -6.75 1.70
N ALA A 12 0.28 -7.34 1.84
CA ALA A 12 -0.62 -7.57 0.71
C ALA A 12 -1.10 -6.26 0.08
N ALA A 13 -1.48 -5.27 0.89
CA ALA A 13 -1.87 -3.95 0.42
C ALA A 13 -0.72 -3.25 -0.36
N GLY A 14 0.51 -3.26 0.19
CA GLY A 14 1.67 -2.65 -0.50
C GLY A 14 2.01 -3.30 -1.85
N ARG A 15 1.75 -4.60 -2.04
CA ARG A 15 1.92 -5.25 -3.35
C ARG A 15 0.91 -4.76 -4.39
N VAL A 16 -0.32 -4.49 -3.97
CA VAL A 16 -1.35 -3.93 -4.86
C VAL A 16 -0.97 -2.51 -5.27
N GLU A 17 -0.55 -1.68 -4.32
CA GLU A 17 -0.06 -0.32 -4.58
C GLU A 17 1.09 -0.31 -5.60
N SER A 18 2.07 -1.20 -5.47
CA SER A 18 3.18 -1.33 -6.43
C SER A 18 2.72 -1.72 -7.84
N ALA A 19 1.74 -2.64 -7.95
CA ALA A 19 1.18 -3.04 -9.23
C ALA A 19 0.40 -1.90 -9.91
N LEU A 20 -0.31 -1.09 -9.13
CA LEU A 20 -1.04 0.08 -9.60
C LEU A 20 -0.10 1.18 -10.11
N SER A 21 1.00 1.44 -9.41
CA SER A 21 2.02 2.39 -9.88
C SER A 21 2.58 2.01 -11.25
N ARG A 22 2.82 0.71 -11.50
CA ARG A 22 3.25 0.21 -12.82
C ARG A 22 2.17 0.36 -13.89
N LEU A 23 0.91 0.15 -13.53
CA LEU A 23 -0.22 0.31 -14.44
C LEU A 23 -0.41 1.78 -14.85
N LEU A 24 -0.30 2.70 -13.89
CA LEU A 24 -0.33 4.16 -14.13
C LEU A 24 0.74 4.57 -15.14
N MET A 25 1.97 4.08 -14.97
CA MET A 25 3.08 4.32 -15.88
C MET A 25 2.79 3.85 -17.32
N ILE A 26 2.17 2.67 -17.48
CA ILE A 26 1.76 2.17 -18.81
C ILE A 26 0.63 3.03 -19.39
N SER A 27 -0.31 3.49 -18.55
CA SER A 27 -1.43 4.33 -19.01
C SER A 27 -0.96 5.68 -19.57
N GLU A 28 0.15 6.23 -19.06
CA GLU A 28 0.75 7.46 -19.61
C GLU A 28 1.37 7.25 -21.00
N ALA A 29 1.90 6.05 -21.27
CA ALA A 29 2.37 5.67 -22.60
C ALA A 29 1.23 5.38 -23.59
N TYR A 30 0.01 5.12 -23.11
CA TYR A 30 -1.17 4.77 -23.93
C TYR A 30 -2.40 5.64 -23.59
N PRO A 31 -2.54 6.83 -24.19
CA PRO A 31 -3.63 7.77 -23.91
C PRO A 31 -5.04 7.20 -24.10
N ASN A 32 -5.21 6.27 -25.04
CA ASN A 32 -6.49 5.58 -25.28
C ASN A 32 -6.92 4.70 -24.10
N LEU A 33 -5.96 4.12 -23.35
CA LEU A 33 -6.26 3.34 -22.15
C LEU A 33 -6.60 4.26 -20.98
N LYS A 34 -5.91 5.40 -20.87
CA LYS A 34 -6.16 6.45 -19.87
C LYS A 34 -7.54 7.08 -20.00
N ALA A 35 -8.03 7.27 -21.22
CA ALA A 35 -9.34 7.85 -21.51
C ALA A 35 -10.50 6.84 -21.44
N ASN A 36 -10.21 5.57 -21.17
CA ASN A 36 -11.26 4.56 -21.04
C ASN A 36 -12.04 4.79 -19.73
N GLU A 37 -13.35 4.99 -19.81
CA GLU A 37 -14.24 5.17 -18.64
C GLU A 37 -14.06 4.07 -17.58
N GLY A 38 -13.78 2.83 -18.00
CA GLY A 38 -13.52 1.73 -17.07
C GLY A 38 -12.23 1.91 -16.25
N PHE A 39 -11.20 2.53 -16.82
CA PHE A 39 -9.94 2.82 -16.15
C PHE A 39 -10.08 3.98 -15.15
N LEU A 40 -10.78 5.05 -15.55
CA LEU A 40 -11.09 6.18 -14.67
C LEU A 40 -11.92 5.74 -13.47
N LYS A 41 -12.96 4.92 -13.69
CA LYS A 41 -13.78 4.38 -12.61
C LYS A 41 -12.99 3.48 -11.66
N LEU A 42 -12.06 2.68 -12.19
CA LEU A 42 -11.17 1.87 -11.36
C LEU A 42 -10.26 2.76 -10.50
N GLN A 43 -9.71 3.83 -11.09
CA GLN A 43 -8.88 4.80 -10.36
C GLN A 43 -9.65 5.45 -9.21
N ASP A 44 -10.89 5.90 -9.43
CA ASP A 44 -11.74 6.48 -8.38
C ASP A 44 -12.05 5.46 -7.26
N GLN A 45 -12.32 4.21 -7.63
CA GLN A 45 -12.57 3.13 -6.66
C GLN A 45 -11.33 2.81 -5.83
N LEU A 46 -10.14 2.87 -6.44
CA LEU A 46 -8.89 2.64 -5.76
C LEU A 46 -8.57 3.76 -4.78
N GLU A 47 -8.71 5.02 -5.20
CA GLU A 47 -8.57 6.16 -4.29
C GLU A 47 -9.55 6.06 -3.11
N GLY A 48 -10.82 5.75 -3.40
CA GLY A 48 -11.82 5.52 -2.36
C GLY A 48 -11.47 4.37 -1.41
N SER A 49 -10.81 3.32 -1.91
CA SER A 49 -10.36 2.18 -1.11
C SER A 49 -9.12 2.52 -0.28
N GLU A 50 -8.17 3.27 -0.83
CA GLU A 50 -6.95 3.69 -0.14
C GLU A 50 -7.24 4.67 0.99
N ASN A 51 -8.16 5.62 0.74
CA ASN A 51 -8.63 6.52 1.79
C ASN A 51 -9.29 5.74 2.94
N ARG A 52 -10.15 4.77 2.63
CA ARG A 52 -10.76 3.89 3.64
C ARG A 52 -9.72 3.07 4.39
N LEU A 53 -8.74 2.50 3.68
CA LEU A 53 -7.66 1.73 4.29
C LEU A 53 -6.84 2.61 5.24
N SER A 54 -6.52 3.84 4.84
CA SER A 54 -5.81 4.80 5.68
C SER A 54 -6.58 5.14 6.96
N VAL A 55 -7.88 5.40 6.84
CA VAL A 55 -8.75 5.66 8.01
C VAL A 55 -8.82 4.44 8.94
N GLU A 56 -8.96 3.23 8.40
CA GLU A 56 -9.03 2.02 9.22
C GLU A 56 -7.68 1.67 9.87
N ARG A 57 -6.55 1.94 9.19
CA ARG A 57 -5.21 1.84 9.81
C ARG A 57 -5.09 2.75 11.02
N LEU A 58 -5.54 4.00 10.90
CA LEU A 58 -5.56 4.95 12.02
C LEU A 58 -6.44 4.45 13.16
N ARG A 59 -7.69 4.06 12.87
CA ARG A 59 -8.64 3.56 13.88
C ARG A 59 -8.12 2.32 14.60
N TYR A 60 -7.54 1.37 13.87
CA TYR A 60 -6.91 0.19 14.45
C TYR A 60 -5.75 0.58 15.38
N ASN A 61 -4.85 1.45 14.91
CA ASN A 61 -3.70 1.88 15.69
C ASN A 61 -4.10 2.65 16.95
N ASP A 62 -5.14 3.48 16.89
CA ASP A 62 -5.66 4.17 18.07
C ASP A 62 -6.30 3.20 19.07
N ALA A 63 -7.06 2.20 18.61
CA ALA A 63 -7.60 1.15 19.46
C ALA A 63 -6.50 0.31 20.12
N VAL A 64 -5.46 -0.07 19.35
CA VAL A 64 -4.28 -0.77 19.87
C VAL A 64 -3.53 0.08 20.88
N ARG A 65 -3.37 1.39 20.63
CA ARG A 65 -2.76 2.32 21.59
C ARG A 65 -3.55 2.36 22.89
N ALA A 66 -4.87 2.53 22.81
CA ALA A 66 -5.74 2.54 23.98
C ALA A 66 -5.64 1.23 24.79
N LEU A 67 -5.67 0.09 24.11
CA LEU A 67 -5.50 -1.23 24.73
C LEU A 67 -4.13 -1.36 25.41
N ASN A 68 -3.05 -1.03 24.69
CA ASN A 68 -1.69 -1.16 25.20
C ASN A 68 -1.44 -0.23 26.39
N THR A 69 -2.02 0.97 26.39
CA THR A 69 -2.01 1.89 27.53
C THR A 69 -2.81 1.33 28.70
N TYR A 70 -4.00 0.79 28.45
CA TYR A 70 -4.84 0.20 29.49
C TYR A 70 -4.15 -0.96 30.20
N ILE A 71 -3.55 -1.89 29.45
CA ILE A 71 -2.82 -3.05 30.01
C ILE A 71 -1.65 -2.62 30.90
N ARG A 72 -1.03 -1.45 30.64
CA ARG A 72 0.04 -0.90 31.47
C ARG A 72 -0.43 -0.29 32.80
N THR A 73 -1.73 -0.07 32.97
CA THR A 73 -2.29 0.41 34.25
C THR A 73 -2.40 -0.72 35.27
N PRO A 74 -2.38 -0.45 36.58
CA PRO A 74 -2.53 -1.49 37.61
C PRO A 74 -3.84 -2.28 37.47
N MET A 75 -4.97 -1.62 37.17
CA MET A 75 -6.25 -2.30 36.88
C MET A 75 -6.18 -3.18 35.62
N GLY A 76 -5.53 -2.71 34.56
CA GLY A 76 -5.34 -3.49 33.34
C GLY A 76 -4.36 -4.66 33.49
N GLY A 77 -3.37 -4.54 34.37
CA GLY A 77 -2.45 -5.63 34.73
C GLY A 77 -3.17 -6.78 35.42
N PHE A 78 -4.10 -6.49 36.34
CA PHE A 78 -4.99 -7.49 36.93
C PHE A 78 -5.87 -8.15 35.86
N ALA A 79 -6.42 -7.37 34.93
CA ALA A 79 -7.21 -7.89 33.82
C ALA A 79 -6.38 -8.78 32.86
N ASN A 80 -5.11 -8.46 32.61
CA ASN A 80 -4.20 -9.30 31.82
C ASN A 80 -3.96 -10.66 32.50
N MET A 81 -3.79 -10.65 33.83
CA MET A 81 -3.54 -11.87 34.60
C MET A 81 -4.77 -12.79 34.70
N PHE A 82 -5.98 -12.23 34.78
CA PHE A 82 -7.23 -13.01 34.89
C PHE A 82 -7.91 -13.32 33.54
N ALA A 83 -7.79 -12.46 32.53
CA ALA A 83 -8.51 -12.56 31.26
C ALA A 83 -7.60 -12.79 30.03
N HIS A 84 -6.30 -13.04 30.23
CA HIS A 84 -5.32 -13.30 29.16
C HIS A 84 -5.23 -12.20 28.08
N VAL A 85 -5.52 -10.94 28.45
CA VAL A 85 -5.51 -9.81 27.53
C VAL A 85 -4.08 -9.35 27.26
N LYS A 86 -3.51 -9.79 26.13
CA LYS A 86 -2.15 -9.41 25.69
C LYS A 86 -2.15 -8.12 24.87
N ALA A 87 -1.03 -7.40 24.92
CA ALA A 87 -0.75 -6.27 24.04
C ALA A 87 -0.89 -6.69 22.57
N ARG A 88 -1.42 -5.78 21.75
CA ARG A 88 -1.59 -6.00 20.30
C ARG A 88 -0.51 -5.23 19.55
N GLU A 89 -0.08 -5.77 18.43
CA GLU A 89 0.83 -5.11 17.50
C GLU A 89 0.09 -4.05 16.68
N TYR A 90 0.78 -2.95 16.40
CA TYR A 90 0.28 -1.88 15.54
C TYR A 90 0.26 -2.34 14.08
N PHE A 91 -0.69 -1.82 13.30
CA PHE A 91 -0.70 -1.97 11.86
C PHE A 91 0.34 -1.01 11.27
N GLN A 92 1.51 -1.54 10.93
CA GLN A 92 2.60 -0.78 10.31
C GLN A 92 2.80 -1.28 8.89
N THR A 93 2.86 -0.36 7.92
CA THR A 93 3.40 -0.72 6.60
C THR A 93 4.92 -0.75 6.73
N SER A 94 5.57 -1.82 6.27
CA SER A 94 7.03 -1.93 6.30
C SER A 94 7.66 -0.75 5.58
N GLU A 95 8.69 -0.12 6.15
CA GLU A 95 9.40 1.02 5.53
C GLU A 95 9.90 0.72 4.10
N ALA A 96 10.08 -0.55 3.75
CA ALA A 96 10.41 -0.99 2.39
C ALA A 96 9.36 -0.63 1.32
N ALA A 97 8.14 -0.23 1.71
CA ALA A 97 7.13 0.30 0.79
C ALA A 97 7.30 1.80 0.49
N ARG A 98 8.14 2.52 1.25
CA ARG A 98 8.45 3.95 1.01
C ARG A 98 9.59 4.16 0.00
N GLU A 99 10.38 3.13 -0.29
CA GLU A 99 11.35 3.20 -1.39
C GLU A 99 10.59 3.12 -2.70
N VAL A 100 10.22 4.28 -3.23
CA VAL A 100 9.72 4.42 -4.60
C VAL A 100 10.83 3.87 -5.52
N PRO A 101 10.61 2.76 -6.24
CA PRO A 101 11.62 2.25 -7.15
C PRO A 101 11.89 3.31 -8.20
N LYS A 102 13.16 3.71 -8.33
CA LYS A 102 13.60 4.63 -9.38
C LYS A 102 13.32 3.98 -10.73
N VAL A 103 12.33 4.49 -11.45
CA VAL A 103 12.01 4.04 -12.80
C VAL A 103 12.95 4.74 -13.77
N ASP A 104 13.85 3.97 -14.36
CA ASP A 104 14.67 4.39 -15.49
C ASP A 104 13.89 4.13 -16.78
N PHE A 105 13.34 5.20 -17.35
CA PHE A 105 12.68 5.16 -18.65
C PHE A 105 13.74 5.25 -19.74
N GLY A 106 14.36 4.12 -20.06
CA GLY A 106 15.44 4.04 -21.05
C GLY A 106 15.14 4.82 -22.33
N THR A 107 15.62 6.06 -22.41
CA THR A 107 15.61 6.87 -23.64
C THR A 107 16.75 6.38 -24.51
N LYS A 108 16.54 5.28 -25.24
CA LYS A 108 17.37 4.96 -26.39
C LYS A 108 16.94 5.90 -27.51
N ALA A 109 17.67 7.00 -27.67
CA ALA A 109 17.50 7.93 -28.78
C ALA A 109 17.50 7.17 -30.13
N PRO A 110 16.59 7.49 -31.08
CA PRO A 110 16.56 6.81 -32.36
C PRO A 110 17.81 7.17 -33.17
N ALA A 111 18.60 6.17 -33.53
CA ALA A 111 19.70 6.32 -34.48
C ALA A 111 19.12 6.68 -35.86
N LYS A 112 19.51 7.86 -36.36
CA LYS A 112 19.20 8.40 -37.68
C LYS A 112 19.55 7.38 -38.78
N PRO A 113 18.71 7.15 -39.81
CA PRO A 113 19.05 6.24 -40.89
C PRO A 113 20.15 6.86 -41.75
N ALA A 114 21.32 6.22 -41.78
CA ALA A 114 22.36 6.53 -42.75
C ALA A 114 21.93 5.93 -44.11
N THR A 115 21.57 6.83 -45.01
CA THR A 115 21.33 6.61 -46.44
C THR A 115 22.50 5.88 -47.11
N ALA A 116 22.12 5.01 -48.05
CA ALA A 116 22.97 4.15 -48.87
C ALA A 116 24.00 4.90 -49.74
N ALA A 117 25.20 4.33 -49.82
CA ALA A 117 26.05 4.04 -51.01
C ALA A 117 26.40 5.19 -51.99
N PRO A 118 27.43 5.07 -52.85
CA PRO A 118 28.28 3.90 -53.17
C PRO A 118 29.68 3.88 -52.54
#